data_AF-A0A8J2EHM3-F1
#
_entry.id   AF-A0A8J2EHM3-F1
#
_cell.length_a   1.000
_cell.length_b   1.000
_cell.length_c   1.000
_cell.angle_alpha   90.00
_cell.angle_beta   90.00
_cell.angle_gamma   90.00
#
_symmetry.space_group_name_H-M   'P 1'
#
loop_
_entity.id
_entity.type
_entity.pdbx_description
1 polymer ?
#
loop_
_entity_poly.entity_id
_entity_poly.type
_entity_poly.pdbx_seq_one_letter_code
_entity_poly.pdbx_strand_id
1 'polypeptide(L)'
;MSRSLPDRVAGLYYAHGLFCSSHPVAILSLAISIILICCYPLINLPMPGNTPKVVINTTVTNGSNRSESSLLYVQQVSLRIGVVPWAEDLALSDAFRAPLYEVFNLLEIIQNYQDTET
;
A
#
# COMPACT_ATOMS: atom_id res chain seq x y z
N MET A 1 -12.65 24.55 57.84
CA MET A 1 -12.68 25.41 56.63
C MET A 1 -12.46 24.51 55.42
N SER A 2 -13.54 24.08 54.77
CA SER A 2 -13.45 23.24 53.57
C SER A 2 -12.82 24.06 52.46
N ARG A 3 -11.60 23.68 52.05
CA ARG A 3 -10.95 24.29 50.88
C ARG A 3 -11.89 24.17 49.68
N SER A 4 -12.06 25.27 48.96
CA SER A 4 -12.88 25.28 47.76
C SER A 4 -12.31 24.28 46.74
N LEU A 5 -13.16 23.66 45.93
CA LEU A 5 -12.74 22.74 44.86
C LEU A 5 -11.58 23.29 44.00
N PRO A 6 -11.60 24.56 43.54
CA PRO A 6 -10.49 25.09 42.74
C PRO A 6 -9.16 25.16 43.51
N ASP A 7 -9.17 25.46 44.81
CA ASP A 7 -7.93 25.50 45.61
C ASP A 7 -7.26 24.12 45.72
N ARG A 8 -8.06 23.04 45.75
CA ARG A 8 -7.53 21.66 45.81
C ARG A 8 -6.92 21.24 44.48
N VAL A 9 -7.56 21.61 43.37
CA VAL A 9 -7.06 21.34 42.02
C VAL A 9 -5.77 22.11 41.79
N ALA A 10 -5.73 23.40 42.15
CA ALA A 10 -4.53 24.23 42.05
C ALA A 10 -3.36 23.65 42.89
N GLY A 11 -3.63 23.23 44.13
CA GLY A 11 -2.62 22.60 44.97
C GLY A 11 -2.06 21.29 44.38
N LEU A 12 -2.93 20.46 43.78
CA LEU A 12 -2.52 19.20 43.16
C LEU A 12 -1.63 19.44 41.92
N TYR A 13 -2.02 20.36 41.03
CA TYR A 13 -1.22 20.71 39.85
C TYR A 13 0.11 21.37 40.23
N TYR A 14 0.13 22.22 41.26
CA TYR A 14 1.36 22.81 41.77
C TYR A 14 2.32 21.74 42.32
N ALA A 15 1.82 20.80 43.12
CA ALA A 15 2.62 19.69 43.64
C ALA A 15 3.16 18.78 42.53
N HIS A 16 2.33 18.48 41.52
CA HIS A 16 2.74 17.70 40.35
C HIS A 16 3.81 18.41 39.52
N GLY A 17 3.67 19.72 39.30
CA GLY A 17 4.67 20.54 38.62
C GLY A 17 5.99 20.62 39.38
N LEU A 18 5.92 20.76 40.72
CA LEU A 18 7.11 20.76 41.58
C LEU A 18 7.83 19.41 41.57
N PHE A 19 7.10 18.30 41.54
CA PHE A 19 7.66 16.96 41.37
C PHE A 19 8.34 16.82 40.00
N CYS A 20 7.71 17.36 38.95
CA CYS A 20 8.27 17.42 37.59
C CYS A 20 9.60 18.18 37.53
N SER A 21 9.70 19.31 38.24
CA SER A 21 10.91 20.11 38.29
C SER A 21 11.99 19.54 39.21
N SER A 22 11.61 18.81 40.26
CA SER A 22 12.58 18.25 41.23
C SER A 22 13.32 17.03 40.66
N HIS A 23 12.68 16.26 39.77
CA HIS A 23 13.26 15.03 39.18
C HIS A 23 13.04 14.96 37.65
N PRO A 24 13.60 15.92 36.88
CA PRO A 24 13.29 16.06 35.45
C PRO A 24 13.75 14.85 34.62
N VAL A 25 14.91 14.27 34.95
CA VAL A 25 15.49 13.13 34.20
C VAL A 25 14.65 11.86 34.37
N ALA A 26 14.18 11.57 35.59
CA ALA A 26 13.37 10.39 35.86
C ALA A 26 12.03 10.44 35.10
N ILE A 27 11.38 11.61 35.07
CA ILE A 27 10.09 11.79 34.42
C ILE A 27 10.22 11.78 32.89
N LEU A 28 11.29 12.38 32.36
CA LEU A 28 11.59 12.30 30.93
C LEU A 28 11.84 10.85 30.49
N SER A 29 12.58 10.07 31.28
CA SER A 29 12.84 8.65 30.96
C SER A 29 11.56 7.81 30.95
N LEU A 30 10.66 8.04 31.91
CA LEU A 30 9.37 7.38 31.98
C LEU A 30 8.47 7.77 30.79
N ALA A 31 8.43 9.05 30.42
CA ALA A 31 7.67 9.51 29.25
C ALA A 31 8.19 8.88 27.94
N ILE A 32 9.51 8.86 27.73
CA ILE A 32 10.13 8.25 26.54
C ILE A 32 9.84 6.75 26.48
N SER A 33 9.92 6.03 27.62
CA SER A 33 9.59 4.61 27.68
C SER A 33 8.15 4.33 27.27
N ILE A 34 7.18 5.12 27.76
CA ILE A 34 5.77 4.99 27.39
C ILE A 34 5.57 5.23 25.89
N ILE A 35 6.22 6.26 25.33
CA ILE A 35 6.15 6.54 23.89
C ILE A 35 6.70 5.35 23.08
N LEU A 36 7.87 4.83 23.44
CA LEU A 36 8.48 3.69 22.74
C LEU A 36 7.60 2.43 22.82
N ILE A 37 7.01 2.13 23.98
CA ILE A 37 6.10 0.99 24.16
C ILE A 37 4.84 1.17 23.29
N CYS A 38 4.30 2.38 23.22
CA CYS A 38 3.13 2.69 22.40
C CYS A 38 3.45 2.65 20.89
N CYS A 39 4.66 3.02 20.49
CA CYS A 39 5.12 3.00 19.11
C CYS A 39 5.69 1.65 18.64
N TYR A 40 6.06 0.76 19.56
CA TYR A 40 6.49 -0.61 19.25
C TYR A 40 5.50 -1.40 18.37
N PRO A 41 4.17 -1.41 18.64
CA PRO A 41 3.22 -2.10 17.77
C PRO A 41 3.09 -1.47 16.37
N LEU A 42 3.43 -0.19 16.19
CA LEU A 42 3.39 0.48 14.87
C LEU A 42 4.50 -0.01 13.94
N ILE A 43 5.62 -0.49 14.47
CA ILE A 43 6.75 -0.99 13.66
C ILE A 43 6.42 -2.36 13.05
N ASN A 44 5.63 -3.17 13.75
CA ASN A 44 5.17 -4.47 13.27
C ASN A 44 3.81 -4.40 12.57
N LEU A 45 3.30 -3.20 12.27
CA LEU A 45 2.10 -3.09 11.47
C LEU A 45 2.43 -3.62 10.07
N PRO A 46 1.72 -4.64 9.57
CA PRO A 46 1.80 -4.97 8.16
C PRO A 46 1.28 -3.74 7.43
N MET A 47 2.20 -2.95 6.86
CA MET A 47 1.82 -1.82 6.03
C MET A 47 0.81 -2.33 5.01
N PRO A 48 -0.29 -1.61 4.75
CA PRO A 48 -1.17 -1.94 3.65
C PRO A 48 -0.31 -1.91 2.38
N GLY A 49 0.17 -3.09 2.00
CA GLY A 49 0.92 -3.27 0.78
C GLY A 49 0.04 -2.83 -0.37
N ASN A 50 0.68 -2.36 -1.41
CA ASN A 50 0.11 -2.14 -2.73
C ASN A 50 -0.41 -3.44 -3.40
N THR A 51 -0.56 -4.53 -2.64
CA THR A 51 -1.20 -5.74 -3.11
C THR A 51 -2.71 -5.47 -3.24
N PRO A 52 -3.29 -5.65 -4.44
CA PRO A 52 -4.70 -5.40 -4.66
C PRO A 52 -5.52 -6.29 -3.73
N LYS A 53 -6.37 -5.67 -2.90
CA LYS A 53 -7.28 -6.38 -2.00
C LYS A 53 -8.32 -7.12 -2.84
N VAL A 54 -8.22 -8.45 -2.87
CA VAL A 54 -9.25 -9.31 -3.43
C VAL A 54 -10.43 -9.29 -2.46
N VAL A 55 -11.46 -8.50 -2.78
CA VAL A 55 -12.73 -8.52 -2.06
C VAL A 55 -13.48 -9.75 -2.51
N ILE A 56 -13.30 -10.86 -1.78
CA ILE A 56 -14.14 -12.04 -1.96
C ILE A 56 -15.51 -11.66 -1.42
N ASN A 57 -16.50 -11.61 -2.31
CA ASN A 57 -17.89 -11.34 -1.94
C ASN A 57 -18.48 -12.59 -1.28
N THR A 58 -18.10 -12.85 -0.03
CA THR A 58 -18.49 -14.05 0.71
C THR A 58 -19.90 -13.89 1.26
N THR A 59 -20.92 -13.94 0.40
CA THR A 59 -22.29 -14.23 0.83
C THR A 59 -22.73 -15.64 0.47
N VAL A 60 -21.86 -16.50 -0.08
CA VAL A 60 -22.23 -17.87 -0.44
C VAL A 60 -21.09 -18.84 -0.12
N THR A 61 -21.16 -19.49 1.04
CA THR A 61 -21.16 -20.96 1.24
C THR A 61 -20.59 -21.35 2.61
N ASN A 62 -21.49 -21.68 3.53
CA ASN A 62 -21.18 -22.66 4.57
C ASN A 62 -21.01 -24.02 3.87
N GLY A 63 -19.78 -24.54 3.86
CA GLY A 63 -19.51 -25.93 3.51
C GLY A 63 -19.12 -26.17 2.05
N SER A 64 -17.84 -26.08 1.74
CA SER A 64 -17.12 -27.11 1.00
C SER A 64 -15.63 -26.84 1.08
N ASN A 65 -14.86 -27.92 1.25
CA ASN A 65 -13.41 -27.94 1.34
C ASN A 65 -12.74 -26.89 0.46
N ARG A 66 -11.90 -26.07 1.11
CA ARG A 66 -11.16 -24.95 0.55
C ARG A 66 -10.18 -25.46 -0.51
N SER A 67 -10.68 -25.71 -1.71
CA SER A 67 -9.85 -25.71 -2.91
C SER A 67 -9.32 -24.30 -3.01
N GLU A 68 -8.02 -24.14 -2.77
CA GLU A 68 -7.33 -22.90 -3.08
C GLU A 68 -7.63 -22.60 -4.55
N SER A 69 -8.48 -21.59 -4.78
CA SER A 69 -8.85 -21.21 -6.13
C SER A 69 -7.58 -20.71 -6.81
N SER A 70 -7.02 -21.48 -7.74
CA SER A 70 -5.87 -21.06 -8.53
C SER A 70 -6.18 -19.70 -9.15
N LEU A 71 -5.47 -18.67 -8.71
CA LEU A 71 -5.63 -17.32 -9.21
C LEU A 71 -4.87 -17.22 -10.53
N LEU A 72 -5.60 -16.96 -11.61
CA LEU A 72 -5.01 -16.68 -12.92
C LEU A 72 -4.72 -15.19 -13.02
N TYR A 73 -3.47 -14.81 -13.26
CA TYR A 73 -3.12 -13.44 -13.62
C TYR A 73 -3.25 -13.28 -15.14
N VAL A 74 -4.06 -12.33 -15.59
CA VAL A 74 -4.21 -11.99 -17.01
C VAL A 74 -3.49 -10.67 -17.25
N GLN A 75 -2.39 -10.72 -17.99
CA GLN A 75 -1.70 -9.53 -18.48
C GLN A 75 -2.15 -9.25 -19.92
N GLN A 76 -2.68 -8.04 -20.16
CA GLN A 76 -3.16 -7.62 -21.48
C GLN A 76 -2.38 -6.40 -21.97
N VAL A 77 -1.88 -6.46 -23.20
CA VAL A 77 -1.26 -5.32 -23.90
C VAL A 77 -2.19 -4.90 -25.05
N SER A 78 -2.59 -3.63 -25.07
CA SER A 78 -3.42 -3.07 -26.15
C SER A 78 -2.61 -2.09 -26.96
N LEU A 79 -2.45 -2.36 -28.26
CA LEU A 79 -1.73 -1.51 -29.18
C LEU A 79 -2.71 -0.78 -30.11
N ARG A 80 -2.49 0.53 -30.30
CA ARG A 80 -3.19 1.36 -31.28
C ARG A 80 -2.16 1.89 -32.26
N ILE A 81 -2.34 1.61 -33.55
CA ILE A 81 -1.42 2.08 -34.60
C ILE A 81 -2.20 2.93 -35.61
N GLY A 82 -1.52 3.92 -36.19
CA GLY A 82 -1.99 4.68 -37.35
C GLY A 82 -0.88 4.78 -38.39
N VAL A 83 -1.23 4.75 -39.67
CA VAL A 83 -0.30 4.94 -40.78
C VAL A 83 -0.32 6.40 -41.20
N VAL A 84 0.81 7.10 -41.04
CA VAL A 84 0.94 8.52 -41.40
C VAL A 84 2.33 8.76 -42.02
N PRO A 85 2.44 9.41 -43.19
CA PRO A 85 1.36 9.92 -44.05
C PRO A 85 0.69 8.82 -44.92
N TRP A 86 -0.57 9.02 -45.30
CA TRP A 86 -1.27 8.16 -46.25
C TRP A 86 -0.96 8.60 -47.69
N ALA A 87 -0.09 7.86 -48.36
CA ALA A 87 0.21 8.03 -49.78
C ALA A 87 -0.81 7.31 -50.70
N GLU A 88 -0.97 7.80 -51.93
CA GLU A 88 -1.98 7.31 -52.88
C GLU A 88 -1.69 5.90 -53.42
N ASP A 89 -0.45 5.42 -53.29
CA ASP A 89 0.01 4.10 -53.69
C ASP A 89 -0.25 3.01 -52.64
N LEU A 90 -0.69 3.38 -51.43
CA LEU A 90 -0.97 2.44 -50.34
C LEU A 90 -2.34 1.79 -50.47
N ALA A 91 -2.36 0.46 -50.36
CA ALA A 91 -3.60 -0.29 -50.27
C ALA A 91 -4.13 -0.29 -48.82
N LEU A 92 -5.44 -0.51 -48.67
CA LEU A 92 -6.06 -0.68 -47.35
C LEU A 92 -5.43 -1.83 -46.56
N SER A 93 -4.84 -2.82 -47.24
CA SER A 93 -4.10 -3.91 -46.62
C SER A 93 -2.82 -3.47 -45.93
N ASP A 94 -2.17 -2.43 -46.45
CA ASP A 94 -0.90 -1.94 -45.93
C ASP A 94 -1.12 -1.20 -44.60
N ALA A 95 -2.33 -0.68 -44.40
CA ALA A 95 -2.78 -0.06 -43.15
C ALA A 95 -2.68 -0.98 -41.93
N PHE A 96 -2.82 -2.31 -42.11
CA PHE A 96 -2.73 -3.27 -41.01
C PHE A 96 -1.53 -4.23 -41.11
N ARG A 97 -0.98 -4.48 -42.30
CA ARG A 97 0.17 -5.39 -42.48
C ARG A 97 1.43 -4.91 -41.79
N ALA A 98 1.83 -3.66 -42.02
CA ALA A 98 3.04 -3.11 -41.40
C ALA A 98 2.90 -3.03 -39.86
N PRO A 99 1.77 -2.55 -39.30
CA PRO A 99 1.55 -2.61 -37.86
C PRO A 99 1.52 -4.02 -37.26
N LEU A 100 0.93 -5.00 -37.96
CA LEU A 100 0.93 -6.40 -37.49
C LEU A 100 2.34 -7.00 -37.44
N TYR A 101 3.22 -6.62 -38.38
CA TYR A 101 4.61 -7.06 -38.36
C TYR A 101 5.30 -6.63 -37.06
N GLU A 102 5.08 -5.40 -36.61
CA GLU A 102 5.66 -4.90 -35.34
C GLU A 102 5.09 -5.58 -34.09
N VAL A 103 3.84 -6.06 -34.14
CA VAL A 103 3.25 -6.82 -33.03
C VAL A 103 4.02 -8.12 -32.80
N PHE A 104 4.51 -8.78 -33.84
CA PHE A 104 5.29 -10.02 -33.69
C PHE A 104 6.63 -9.78 -33.00
N ASN A 105 7.31 -8.67 -33.33
CA ASN A 105 8.53 -8.28 -32.64
C ASN A 105 8.29 -8.03 -31.14
N LEU A 106 7.21 -7.31 -30.81
CA LEU A 106 6.84 -7.08 -29.42
C LEU A 106 6.48 -8.39 -28.69
N LEU A 107 5.76 -9.30 -29.35
CA LEU A 107 5.43 -10.61 -28.81
C LEU A 107 6.68 -11.44 -28.55
N GLU A 108 7.66 -11.40 -29.47
CA GLU A 108 8.95 -12.07 -29.33
C GLU A 108 9.73 -11.53 -28.13
N ILE A 109 9.78 -10.20 -27.95
CA ILE A 109 10.41 -9.57 -26.79
C ILE A 109 9.76 -10.03 -25.49
N ILE A 110 8.42 -10.09 -25.43
CA ILE A 110 7.70 -10.53 -24.23
C ILE A 110 7.93 -12.02 -23.96
N GLN A 111 7.92 -12.87 -25.00
CA GLN A 111 8.11 -14.32 -24.85
C GLN A 111 9.55 -14.68 -24.44
N ASN A 112 10.52 -13.93 -24.96
CA ASN A 112 11.93 -14.13 -24.66
C ASN A 112 12.40 -13.33 -23.44
N TYR A 113 11.51 -12.59 -22.78
CA TYR A 113 11.84 -11.86 -21.56
C TYR A 113 12.23 -12.85 -20.46
N GLN A 114 13.49 -12.76 -20.02
CA GLN A 114 13.99 -13.48 -18.86
C GLN A 114 14.23 -12.47 -17.75
N ASP A 115 13.56 -12.67 -16.62
CA ASP A 115 13.85 -11.91 -15.42
C ASP A 115 15.18 -12.43 -14.85
N THR A 116 16.16 -11.53 -14.65
CA THR A 116 17.52 -11.92 -14.26
C THR A 116 17.60 -12.28 -12.77
N GLU A 117 16.56 -11.94 -12.01
CA GLU A 117 16.52 -11.98 -10.54
C GLU A 117 15.56 -13.06 -9.99
N THR A 118 15.01 -13.94 -10.84
CA THR A 118 14.18 -15.10 -10.45
C THR A 118 14.83 -16.44 -10.75
#